data_AF-A0A1B7MK35-F1
#
_entry.id   AF-A0A1B7MK35-F1
#
_cell.length_a   1.000
_cell.length_b   1.000
_cell.length_c   1.000
_cell.angle_alpha   90.00
_cell.angle_beta   90.00
_cell.angle_gamma   90.00
#
_symmetry.space_group_name_H-M   'P 1'
#
loop_
_entity.id
_entity.type
_entity.pdbx_description
1 polymer ?
#
loop_
_entity_poly.entity_id
_entity_poly.type
_entity_poly.pdbx_seq_one_letter_code
_entity_poly.pdbx_strand_id
1 'polypeptide(L)'
;MTSPTLPNVQHYEPAPPTKANLEYVDLAVIDFSKAATEEGRAELADKVKEGLHNHGFLYIVNHGYKQEETTRMFDIGDVPFSCVPDNEKPKYAAKMFEAGSEEGYKLRKYWVRDGIPDQLEQYCPNRHVNKLEHPEALLPLLPEIDKFCKFNHFHVLNNILRLIARSLELPEDTLVNKHNWDAPSETAVRFLKYFPSTEEGATDHLLQGHTDFGTVTVLWSQPVAGLQIQTREGEWRWICHMDNALVINVGDGIEFLTGGYYKATIHRVVQPVEDQRQYTRLGVIYFGRADDDVKLMPMAESPVLQREGIERRWDDNQAPTMERWGKERAIAYGKQGVNEVNINGVSVGYHD
;
A
#
# COMPACT_ATOMS: atom_id res chain seq x y z
N MET A 1 25.50 11.05 27.73
CA MET A 1 24.80 9.83 27.31
C MET A 1 25.27 9.53 25.90
N THR A 2 25.99 8.44 25.68
CA THR A 2 26.35 7.99 24.32
C THR A 2 25.05 7.65 23.59
N SER A 3 24.78 8.31 22.46
CA SER A 3 23.68 7.90 21.59
C SER A 3 23.79 6.39 21.33
N PRO A 4 22.70 5.61 21.48
CA PRO A 4 22.76 4.18 21.21
C PRO A 4 23.22 3.96 19.77
N THR A 5 24.30 3.19 19.61
CA THR A 5 24.80 2.83 18.28
C THR A 5 23.75 1.97 17.59
N LEU A 6 23.27 2.41 16.41
CA LEU A 6 22.32 1.65 15.63
C LEU A 6 22.94 0.32 15.16
N PRO A 7 22.15 -0.76 15.00
CA PRO A 7 22.65 -2.00 14.43
C PRO A 7 23.20 -1.79 13.01
N ASN A 8 24.33 -2.42 12.70
CA ASN A 8 24.89 -2.37 11.36
C ASN A 8 23.98 -3.11 10.36
N VAL A 9 23.71 -2.51 9.20
CA VAL A 9 23.02 -3.16 8.07
C VAL A 9 23.77 -2.80 6.80
N GLN A 10 23.84 -3.73 5.86
CA GLN A 10 24.44 -3.47 4.55
C GLN A 10 23.61 -2.43 3.81
N HIS A 11 24.30 -1.46 3.19
CA HIS A 11 23.63 -0.45 2.38
C HIS A 11 23.01 -1.09 1.12
N TYR A 12 21.73 -0.84 0.90
CA TYR A 12 21.03 -1.17 -0.34
C TYR A 12 21.29 -0.07 -1.38
N GLU A 13 22.02 -0.41 -2.44
CA GLU A 13 22.29 0.50 -3.55
C GLU A 13 21.08 0.54 -4.51
N PRO A 14 20.34 1.67 -4.59
CA PRO A 14 19.22 1.78 -5.50
C PRO A 14 19.69 1.84 -6.97
N ALA A 15 18.84 1.38 -7.88
CA ALA A 15 19.08 1.57 -9.32
C ALA A 15 19.14 3.08 -9.65
N PRO A 16 19.94 3.50 -10.65
CA PRO A 16 19.87 4.86 -11.14
C PRO A 16 18.49 5.13 -11.77
N PRO A 17 17.98 6.37 -11.71
CA PRO A 17 16.76 6.75 -12.44
C PRO A 17 16.88 6.44 -13.93
N THR A 18 15.80 5.96 -14.53
CA THR A 18 15.77 5.64 -15.97
C THR A 18 15.95 6.89 -16.83
N LYS A 19 16.52 6.71 -18.01
CA LYS A 19 16.61 7.72 -19.08
C LYS A 19 15.53 7.52 -20.15
N ALA A 20 14.68 6.50 -20.01
CA ALA A 20 13.58 6.25 -20.93
C ALA A 20 12.56 7.39 -20.89
N ASN A 21 12.04 7.76 -22.06
CA ASN A 21 10.93 8.71 -22.15
C ASN A 21 9.61 7.94 -21.96
N LEU A 22 8.99 8.09 -20.80
CA LEU A 22 7.78 7.38 -20.41
C LEU A 22 6.59 8.33 -20.31
N GLU A 23 5.40 7.82 -20.64
CA GLU A 23 4.15 8.56 -20.49
C GLU A 23 3.69 8.51 -19.02
N TYR A 24 4.18 9.47 -18.23
CA TYR A 24 3.83 9.61 -16.82
C TYR A 24 2.41 10.15 -16.64
N VAL A 25 1.71 9.69 -15.61
CA VAL A 25 0.49 10.35 -15.15
C VAL A 25 0.84 11.62 -14.37
N ASP A 26 0.07 12.67 -14.59
CA ASP A 26 0.15 13.90 -13.81
C ASP A 26 -0.66 13.74 -12.52
N LEU A 27 0.03 13.47 -11.41
CA LEU A 27 -0.60 13.30 -10.11
C LEU A 27 -0.43 14.54 -9.25
N ALA A 28 -1.47 14.87 -8.47
CA ALA A 28 -1.42 15.94 -7.50
C ALA A 28 -0.29 15.73 -6.49
N VAL A 29 0.44 16.81 -6.17
CA VAL A 29 1.49 16.82 -5.15
C VAL A 29 0.99 17.55 -3.90
N ILE A 30 0.91 16.84 -2.79
CA ILE A 30 0.40 17.32 -1.51
C ILE A 30 1.58 17.62 -0.58
N ASP A 31 1.80 18.90 -0.30
CA ASP A 31 2.90 19.37 0.56
C ASP A 31 2.45 19.37 2.03
N PHE A 32 2.89 18.35 2.77
CA PHE A 32 2.51 18.17 4.17
C PHE A 32 3.05 19.25 5.11
N SER A 33 4.04 20.05 4.70
CA SER A 33 4.50 21.19 5.50
C SER A 33 3.42 22.25 5.70
N LYS A 34 2.42 22.31 4.80
CA LYS A 34 1.28 23.24 4.88
C LYS A 34 0.17 22.77 5.83
N ALA A 35 0.13 21.48 6.20
CA ALA A 35 -0.96 20.89 6.98
C ALA A 35 -1.05 21.40 8.45
N ALA A 36 -0.05 22.15 8.91
CA ALA A 36 -0.03 22.72 10.25
C ALA A 36 -1.06 23.84 10.46
N THR A 37 -1.47 24.53 9.39
CA THR A 37 -2.41 25.67 9.44
C THR A 37 -3.80 25.28 8.94
N GLU A 38 -4.83 25.99 9.38
CA GLU A 38 -6.21 25.75 8.92
C GLU A 38 -6.37 26.07 7.43
N GLU A 39 -5.79 27.18 6.99
CA GLU A 39 -5.78 27.60 5.58
C GLU A 39 -5.04 26.58 4.72
N GLY A 40 -3.90 26.08 5.21
CA GLY A 40 -3.15 25.03 4.53
C GLY A 40 -3.93 23.72 4.45
N ARG A 41 -4.60 23.28 5.52
CA ARG A 41 -5.47 22.08 5.46
C ARG A 41 -6.63 22.26 4.49
N ALA A 42 -7.21 23.45 4.40
CA ALA A 42 -8.24 23.75 3.40
C ALA A 42 -7.71 23.58 1.96
N GLU A 43 -6.59 24.24 1.64
CA GLU A 43 -5.94 24.14 0.31
C GLU A 43 -5.60 22.69 -0.04
N LEU A 44 -5.03 21.95 0.92
CA LEU A 44 -4.63 20.57 0.69
C LEU A 44 -5.84 19.64 0.53
N ALA A 45 -6.95 19.86 1.25
CA ALA A 45 -8.15 19.05 1.12
C ALA A 45 -8.77 19.15 -0.28
N ASP A 46 -8.77 20.34 -0.88
CA ASP A 46 -9.24 20.52 -2.26
C ASP A 46 -8.34 19.78 -3.27
N LYS A 47 -7.02 19.84 -3.09
CA LYS A 47 -6.07 19.09 -3.92
C LYS A 47 -6.19 17.58 -3.76
N VAL A 48 -6.39 17.11 -2.52
CA VAL A 48 -6.63 15.69 -2.22
C VAL A 48 -7.93 15.24 -2.88
N LYS A 49 -8.99 16.06 -2.81
CA LYS A 49 -10.26 15.79 -3.49
C LYS A 49 -10.06 15.57 -4.98
N GLU A 50 -9.39 16.51 -5.64
CA GLU A 50 -9.15 16.46 -7.07
C GLU A 50 -8.29 15.25 -7.46
N GLY A 51 -7.15 15.05 -6.79
CA GLY A 51 -6.23 13.95 -7.09
C GLY A 51 -6.86 12.56 -6.89
N LEU A 52 -7.53 12.35 -5.75
CA LEU A 52 -8.18 11.07 -5.46
C LEU A 52 -9.42 10.85 -6.32
N HIS A 53 -10.18 11.90 -6.64
CA HIS A 53 -11.30 11.74 -7.56
C HIS A 53 -10.78 11.36 -8.95
N ASN A 54 -9.85 12.12 -9.52
CA ASN A 54 -9.40 11.90 -10.90
C ASN A 54 -8.60 10.61 -11.10
N HIS A 55 -7.69 10.31 -10.18
CA HIS A 55 -6.71 9.24 -10.35
C HIS A 55 -6.68 8.20 -9.24
N GLY A 56 -7.33 8.43 -8.10
CA GLY A 56 -7.20 7.58 -6.90
C GLY A 56 -5.78 7.52 -6.33
N PHE A 57 -4.85 8.31 -6.88
CA PHE A 57 -3.43 8.37 -6.57
C PHE A 57 -2.98 9.83 -6.41
N LEU A 58 -1.98 10.06 -5.57
CA LEU A 58 -1.32 11.36 -5.40
C LEU A 58 0.09 11.18 -4.83
N TYR A 59 0.91 12.22 -4.88
CA TYR A 59 2.17 12.28 -4.14
C TYR A 59 2.00 13.05 -2.82
N ILE A 60 2.73 12.62 -1.78
CA ILE A 60 3.00 13.45 -0.60
C ILE A 60 4.50 13.77 -0.55
N VAL A 61 4.80 15.05 -0.28
CA VAL A 61 6.15 15.55 -0.03
C VAL A 61 6.21 16.32 1.29
N ASN A 62 7.43 16.57 1.79
CA ASN A 62 7.66 17.30 3.05
C ASN A 62 6.89 16.70 4.25
N HIS A 63 6.73 15.38 4.28
CA HIS A 63 6.04 14.64 5.35
C HIS A 63 6.84 14.59 6.67
N GLY A 64 8.11 15.00 6.66
CA GLY A 64 8.96 15.11 7.86
C GLY A 64 9.86 13.91 8.15
N TYR A 65 9.83 12.87 7.32
CA TYR A 65 10.83 11.78 7.35
C TYR A 65 11.97 12.16 6.42
N LYS A 66 13.21 12.17 6.91
CA LYS A 66 14.35 12.64 6.14
C LYS A 66 14.82 11.58 5.14
N GLN A 67 15.46 12.05 4.07
CA GLN A 67 16.07 11.17 3.06
C GLN A 67 17.04 10.15 3.68
N GLU A 68 17.83 10.54 4.68
CA GLU A 68 18.76 9.63 5.38
C GLU A 68 18.03 8.50 6.13
N GLU A 69 16.86 8.79 6.71
CA GLU A 69 16.01 7.82 7.40
C GLU A 69 15.31 6.90 6.39
N THR A 70 14.91 7.44 5.23
CA THR A 70 14.38 6.66 4.10
C THR A 70 15.42 5.69 3.58
N THR A 71 16.63 6.16 3.27
CA THR A 71 17.74 5.32 2.84
C THR A 71 18.01 4.19 3.83
N ARG A 72 18.07 4.52 5.13
CA ARG A 72 18.21 3.53 6.21
C ARG A 72 17.08 2.50 6.21
N MET A 73 15.84 2.90 5.95
CA MET A 73 14.71 1.97 5.90
C MET A 73 14.74 1.06 4.67
N PHE A 74 15.26 1.52 3.54
CA PHE A 74 15.51 0.65 2.38
C PHE A 74 16.63 -0.36 2.66
N ASP A 75 17.69 0.02 3.39
CA ASP A 75 18.71 -0.93 3.86
C ASP A 75 18.07 -2.04 4.73
N ILE A 76 17.26 -1.63 5.71
CA ILE A 76 16.51 -2.57 6.58
C ILE A 76 15.53 -3.42 5.77
N GLY A 77 14.83 -2.82 4.81
CA GLY A 77 13.86 -3.50 3.95
C GLY A 77 14.46 -4.55 3.04
N ASP A 78 15.76 -4.50 2.77
CA ASP A 78 16.48 -5.53 1.99
C ASP A 78 16.87 -6.76 2.82
N VAL A 79 17.05 -6.61 4.14
CA VAL A 79 17.49 -7.67 5.07
C VAL A 79 16.67 -8.96 4.98
N PRO A 80 15.31 -8.94 4.90
CA PRO A 80 14.52 -10.16 4.73
C PRO A 80 14.92 -11.00 3.50
N PHE A 81 15.50 -10.36 2.48
CA PHE A 81 15.82 -11.00 1.21
C PHE A 81 17.32 -11.34 1.09
N SER A 82 18.20 -10.48 1.61
CA SER A 82 19.65 -10.62 1.45
C SER A 82 20.36 -11.29 2.62
N CYS A 83 19.78 -11.27 3.83
CA CYS A 83 20.42 -11.80 5.04
C CYS A 83 19.71 -13.01 5.65
N VAL A 84 18.42 -13.23 5.36
CA VAL A 84 17.68 -14.39 5.89
C VAL A 84 17.88 -15.61 4.96
N PRO A 85 18.42 -16.73 5.47
CA PRO A 85 18.62 -17.94 4.68
C PRO A 85 17.31 -18.54 4.13
N ASP A 86 17.34 -19.06 2.90
CA ASP A 86 16.15 -19.63 2.24
C ASP A 86 15.51 -20.80 3.01
N ASN A 87 16.29 -21.55 3.79
CA ASN A 87 15.77 -22.63 4.64
C ASN A 87 15.11 -22.14 5.94
N GLU A 88 15.32 -20.88 6.33
CA GLU A 88 14.69 -20.26 7.49
C GLU A 88 13.33 -19.64 7.12
N LYS A 89 13.24 -18.99 5.96
CA LYS A 89 12.04 -18.24 5.51
C LYS A 89 10.72 -19.02 5.62
N PRO A 90 10.62 -20.33 5.27
CA PRO A 90 9.36 -21.07 5.37
C PRO A 90 8.77 -21.15 6.77
N LYS A 91 9.58 -21.01 7.83
CA LYS A 91 9.08 -20.99 9.23
C LYS A 91 8.20 -19.78 9.52
N TYR A 92 8.41 -18.70 8.76
CA TYR A 92 7.74 -17.42 8.89
C TYR A 92 6.83 -17.14 7.69
N ALA A 93 6.41 -18.18 6.95
CA ALA A 93 5.55 -18.02 5.79
C ALA A 93 4.15 -17.52 6.17
N ALA A 94 3.63 -16.61 5.37
CA ALA A 94 2.27 -16.11 5.47
C ALA A 94 1.26 -17.20 5.13
N LYS A 95 0.12 -17.20 5.82
CA LYS A 95 -0.98 -18.18 5.62
C LYS A 95 -2.07 -17.56 4.75
N MET A 96 -1.70 -17.18 3.53
CA MET A 96 -2.57 -16.40 2.64
C MET A 96 -3.80 -17.20 2.21
N PHE A 97 -3.63 -18.48 1.83
CA PHE A 97 -4.75 -19.31 1.35
C PHE A 97 -5.55 -19.95 2.48
N GLU A 98 -4.87 -20.32 3.57
CA GLU A 98 -5.49 -21.04 4.68
C GLU A 98 -6.22 -20.10 5.65
N ALA A 99 -5.70 -18.89 5.83
CA ALA A 99 -6.19 -17.95 6.84
C ALA A 99 -6.49 -16.55 6.30
N GLY A 100 -6.20 -16.26 5.03
CA GLY A 100 -6.39 -14.92 4.47
C GLY A 100 -5.46 -13.87 5.06
N SER A 101 -4.29 -14.29 5.58
CA SER A 101 -3.34 -13.38 6.22
C SER A 101 -2.08 -13.23 5.38
N GLU A 102 -1.69 -11.98 5.15
CA GLU A 102 -0.48 -11.61 4.42
C GLU A 102 0.75 -11.43 5.35
N GLU A 103 0.57 -11.65 6.65
CA GLU A 103 1.60 -11.49 7.69
C GLU A 103 2.72 -12.53 7.55
N GLY A 104 3.98 -12.09 7.47
CA GLY A 104 5.14 -12.96 7.25
C GLY A 104 5.63 -12.98 5.79
N TYR A 105 6.22 -14.09 5.36
CA TYR A 105 6.77 -14.24 4.01
C TYR A 105 5.74 -14.73 3.01
N LYS A 106 5.64 -14.03 1.88
CA LYS A 106 5.27 -14.67 0.61
C LYS A 106 6.56 -15.03 -0.11
N LEU A 107 6.85 -16.33 -0.21
CA LEU A 107 8.06 -16.83 -0.86
C LEU A 107 8.07 -16.52 -2.38
N ARG A 108 9.25 -16.57 -2.99
CA ARG A 108 9.39 -16.49 -4.46
C ARG A 108 8.72 -17.67 -5.13
N LYS A 109 8.21 -17.46 -6.35
CA LYS A 109 7.54 -18.50 -7.16
C LYS A 109 6.29 -19.07 -6.48
N TYR A 110 5.68 -18.31 -5.56
CA TYR A 110 4.51 -18.73 -4.81
C TYR A 110 3.25 -18.71 -5.68
N TRP A 111 3.03 -17.62 -6.42
CA TRP A 111 1.96 -17.58 -7.42
C TRP A 111 2.46 -18.14 -8.75
N VAL A 112 1.66 -18.99 -9.36
CA VAL A 112 1.88 -19.51 -10.71
C VAL A 112 0.68 -19.15 -11.55
N ARG A 113 0.90 -18.35 -12.61
CA ARG A 113 -0.16 -17.92 -13.53
C ARG A 113 0.23 -18.37 -14.93
N ASP A 114 -0.69 -19.07 -15.60
CA ASP A 114 -0.45 -19.65 -16.94
C ASP A 114 0.84 -20.49 -17.03
N GLY A 115 1.17 -21.18 -15.94
CA GLY A 115 2.38 -22.00 -15.82
C GLY A 115 3.67 -21.21 -15.53
N ILE A 116 3.62 -19.89 -15.44
CA ILE A 116 4.78 -19.04 -15.15
C ILE A 116 4.77 -18.63 -13.66
N PRO A 117 5.81 -18.97 -12.89
CA PRO A 117 5.92 -18.55 -11.50
C PRO A 117 6.30 -17.08 -11.39
N ASP A 118 5.78 -16.40 -10.36
CA ASP A 118 6.21 -15.04 -10.05
C ASP A 118 7.69 -14.97 -9.62
N GLN A 119 8.27 -13.79 -9.77
CA GLN A 119 9.62 -13.47 -9.28
C GLN A 119 9.56 -12.43 -8.16
N LEU A 120 8.52 -12.53 -7.32
CA LEU A 120 8.21 -11.57 -6.26
C LEU A 120 8.34 -12.24 -4.90
N GLU A 121 9.20 -11.72 -4.05
CA GLU A 121 9.27 -12.10 -2.63
C GLU A 121 8.72 -10.97 -1.78
N GLN A 122 8.00 -11.30 -0.70
CA GLN A 122 7.47 -10.29 0.23
C GLN A 122 7.76 -10.70 1.66
N TYR A 123 7.93 -9.71 2.52
CA TYR A 123 7.97 -9.86 3.95
C TYR A 123 7.11 -8.77 4.61
N CYS A 124 6.08 -9.18 5.35
CA CYS A 124 5.08 -8.29 5.92
C CYS A 124 5.06 -8.37 7.46
N PRO A 125 5.86 -7.56 8.16
CA PRO A 125 5.68 -7.38 9.60
C PRO A 125 4.39 -6.61 9.90
N ASN A 126 3.58 -7.11 10.86
CA ASN A 126 2.46 -6.34 11.39
C ASN A 126 2.97 -4.99 11.97
N ARG A 127 2.13 -3.94 11.96
CA ARG A 127 2.51 -2.64 12.55
C ARG A 127 2.95 -2.76 14.01
N HIS A 128 2.37 -3.71 14.76
CA HIS A 128 2.85 -4.14 16.05
C HIS A 128 3.89 -5.24 15.84
N VAL A 129 5.15 -4.83 15.69
CA VAL A 129 6.28 -5.72 15.34
C VAL A 129 6.59 -6.82 16.37
N ASN A 130 5.90 -6.85 17.51
CA ASN A 130 6.04 -7.92 18.50
C ASN A 130 4.88 -8.94 18.44
N LYS A 131 3.92 -8.75 17.54
CA LYS A 131 2.77 -9.67 17.35
C LYS A 131 3.21 -11.02 16.79
N LEU A 132 4.29 -11.03 16.01
CA LEU A 132 4.79 -12.19 15.29
C LEU A 132 6.21 -12.50 15.73
N GLU A 133 6.63 -13.74 15.52
CA GLU A 133 8.05 -14.08 15.56
C GLU A 133 8.72 -13.61 14.26
N HIS A 134 9.99 -13.20 14.37
CA HIS A 134 10.77 -12.66 13.26
C HIS A 134 12.07 -13.48 13.07
N PRO A 135 12.58 -13.58 11.83
CA PRO A 135 13.91 -14.12 11.56
C PRO A 135 15.01 -13.45 12.41
N GLU A 136 16.06 -14.20 12.72
CA GLU A 136 17.13 -13.73 13.63
C GLU A 136 17.77 -12.41 13.15
N ALA A 137 18.00 -12.29 11.83
CA ALA A 137 18.59 -11.11 11.21
C ALA A 137 17.76 -9.82 11.40
N LEU A 138 16.45 -9.93 11.65
CA LEU A 138 15.55 -8.79 11.79
C LEU A 138 15.35 -8.37 13.25
N LEU A 139 15.63 -9.25 14.22
CA LEU A 139 15.41 -8.97 15.66
C LEU A 139 16.07 -7.66 16.13
N PRO A 140 17.33 -7.33 15.76
CA PRO A 140 17.95 -6.08 16.17
C PRO A 140 17.29 -4.84 15.55
N LEU A 141 16.58 -5.00 14.43
CA LEU A 141 16.02 -3.94 13.60
C LEU A 141 14.55 -3.63 13.93
N LEU A 142 13.87 -4.49 14.70
CA LEU A 142 12.47 -4.30 15.09
C LEU A 142 12.19 -2.92 15.72
N PRO A 143 13.06 -2.32 16.56
CA PRO A 143 12.82 -0.97 17.08
C PRO A 143 12.81 0.13 16.01
N GLU A 144 13.57 -0.02 14.92
CA GLU A 144 13.56 0.92 13.79
C GLU A 144 12.31 0.71 12.93
N ILE A 145 11.91 -0.55 12.70
CA ILE A 145 10.67 -0.89 11.98
C ILE A 145 9.44 -0.40 12.76
N ASP A 146 9.38 -0.56 14.09
CA ASP A 146 8.28 -0.05 14.93
C ASP A 146 8.15 1.47 14.83
N LYS A 147 9.26 2.21 14.92
CA LYS A 147 9.27 3.67 14.76
C LYS A 147 8.79 4.07 13.37
N PHE A 148 9.16 3.33 12.34
CA PHE A 148 8.71 3.57 10.98
C PHE A 148 7.22 3.29 10.80
N CYS A 149 6.69 2.21 11.37
CA CYS A 149 5.26 1.93 11.41
C CYS A 149 4.49 3.07 12.10
N LYS A 150 4.97 3.54 13.26
CA LYS A 150 4.38 4.68 13.98
C LYS A 150 4.44 5.97 13.16
N PHE A 151 5.55 6.23 12.47
CA PHE A 151 5.66 7.40 11.61
C PHE A 151 4.62 7.37 10.49
N ASN A 152 4.56 6.26 9.74
CA ASN A 152 3.58 6.10 8.67
C ASN A 152 2.15 6.18 9.20
N HIS A 153 1.86 5.63 10.38
CA HIS A 153 0.53 5.71 10.96
C HIS A 153 0.15 7.14 11.40
N PHE A 154 0.95 7.74 12.29
CA PHE A 154 0.56 8.99 12.96
C PHE A 154 0.83 10.25 12.13
N HIS A 155 1.86 10.24 11.29
CA HIS A 155 2.29 11.43 10.54
C HIS A 155 1.90 11.38 9.05
N VAL A 156 1.69 10.19 8.49
CA VAL A 156 1.25 10.04 7.10
C VAL A 156 -0.24 9.70 7.02
N LEU A 157 -0.61 8.48 7.46
CA LEU A 157 -1.96 7.94 7.36
C LEU A 157 -2.99 8.86 8.04
N ASN A 158 -2.79 9.25 9.30
CA ASN A 158 -3.76 10.11 9.98
C ASN A 158 -3.92 11.48 9.31
N ASN A 159 -2.84 12.06 8.79
CA ASN A 159 -2.92 13.35 8.11
C ASN A 159 -3.66 13.24 6.77
N ILE A 160 -3.38 12.22 5.96
CA ILE A 160 -4.13 12.05 4.71
C ILE A 160 -5.60 11.69 4.98
N LEU A 161 -5.90 10.86 5.99
CA LEU A 161 -7.28 10.55 6.39
C LEU A 161 -8.05 11.80 6.84
N ARG A 162 -7.39 12.74 7.56
CA ARG A 162 -8.01 14.04 7.91
C ARG A 162 -8.32 14.88 6.69
N LEU A 163 -7.41 14.95 5.71
CA LEU A 163 -7.63 15.68 4.46
C LEU A 163 -8.75 15.04 3.64
N ILE A 164 -8.85 13.71 3.61
CA ILE A 164 -9.97 12.97 2.96
C ILE A 164 -11.29 13.24 3.69
N ALA A 165 -11.31 13.20 5.03
CA ALA A 165 -12.54 13.49 5.78
C ALA A 165 -13.01 14.93 5.51
N ARG A 166 -12.06 15.88 5.50
CA ARG A 166 -12.33 17.28 5.21
C ARG A 166 -12.83 17.51 3.78
N SER A 167 -12.26 16.83 2.78
CA SER A 167 -12.73 16.92 1.39
C SER A 167 -14.13 16.37 1.18
N LEU A 168 -14.60 15.53 2.11
CA LEU A 168 -15.95 15.00 2.21
C LEU A 168 -16.87 15.85 3.13
N GLU A 169 -16.40 17.00 3.60
CA GLU A 169 -17.10 17.88 4.55
C GLU A 169 -17.51 17.16 5.86
N LEU A 170 -16.69 16.20 6.29
CA LEU A 170 -16.81 15.51 7.57
C LEU A 170 -15.89 16.14 8.62
N PRO A 171 -16.14 15.90 9.92
CA PRO A 171 -15.15 16.18 10.96
C PRO A 171 -13.81 15.50 10.63
N GLU A 172 -12.70 16.21 10.81
CA GLU A 172 -11.37 15.76 10.35
C GLU A 172 -10.98 14.38 10.91
N ASP A 173 -11.31 14.08 12.17
CA ASP A 173 -10.96 12.81 12.80
C ASP A 173 -11.93 11.65 12.48
N THR A 174 -12.95 11.86 11.64
CA THR A 174 -13.95 10.81 11.30
C THR A 174 -13.32 9.52 10.81
N LEU A 175 -12.35 9.63 9.89
CA LEU A 175 -11.62 8.47 9.37
C LEU A 175 -10.51 8.01 10.32
N VAL A 176 -9.83 8.93 11.02
CA VAL A 176 -8.79 8.58 12.00
C VAL A 176 -9.35 7.69 13.11
N ASN A 177 -10.57 7.98 13.58
CA ASN A 177 -11.27 7.20 14.60
C ASN A 177 -11.69 5.80 14.13
N LYS A 178 -11.51 5.47 12.85
CA LYS A 178 -11.70 4.12 12.26
C LYS A 178 -10.37 3.41 12.00
N HIS A 179 -9.24 4.01 12.36
CA HIS A 179 -7.89 3.50 12.12
C HIS A 179 -7.06 3.64 13.40
N ASN A 180 -7.55 3.09 14.50
CA ASN A 180 -6.91 3.26 15.79
C ASN A 180 -5.65 2.40 15.88
N TRP A 181 -4.55 2.99 16.36
CA TRP A 181 -3.27 2.29 16.46
C TRP A 181 -3.38 0.96 17.20
N ASP A 182 -4.08 0.91 18.34
CA ASP A 182 -4.16 -0.26 19.21
C ASP A 182 -5.36 -1.19 18.93
N ALA A 183 -6.29 -0.82 18.03
CA ALA A 183 -7.42 -1.68 17.68
C ALA A 183 -6.97 -2.83 16.77
N PRO A 184 -7.59 -4.02 16.80
CA PRO A 184 -7.23 -5.09 15.85
C PRO A 184 -7.35 -4.61 14.38
N SER A 185 -6.27 -4.77 13.60
CA SER A 185 -6.30 -4.68 12.14
C SER A 185 -5.08 -5.33 11.50
N GLU A 186 -5.19 -5.71 10.22
CA GLU A 186 -4.06 -6.19 9.40
C GLU A 186 -3.19 -5.05 8.83
N THR A 187 -3.23 -3.85 9.42
CA THR A 187 -2.31 -2.77 9.05
C THR A 187 -0.85 -3.21 9.30
N ALA A 188 -0.01 -3.07 8.28
CA ALA A 188 1.33 -3.63 8.25
C ALA A 188 2.29 -2.82 7.35
N VAL A 189 3.58 -2.96 7.60
CA VAL A 189 4.60 -2.66 6.58
C VAL A 189 4.78 -3.89 5.71
N ARG A 190 5.00 -3.69 4.42
CA ARG A 190 5.44 -4.70 3.47
C ARG A 190 6.76 -4.27 2.85
N PHE A 191 7.76 -5.10 3.04
CA PHE A 191 8.94 -5.11 2.19
C PHE A 191 8.68 -6.08 1.06
N LEU A 192 9.00 -5.70 -0.17
CA LEU A 192 8.78 -6.54 -1.34
C LEU A 192 9.91 -6.37 -2.32
N LYS A 193 10.39 -7.47 -2.89
CA LYS A 193 11.50 -7.44 -3.85
C LYS A 193 11.11 -8.18 -5.11
N TYR A 194 11.14 -7.46 -6.22
CA TYR A 194 11.04 -8.03 -7.55
C TYR A 194 12.43 -8.37 -8.06
N PHE A 195 12.59 -9.60 -8.49
CA PHE A 195 13.83 -10.10 -9.08
C PHE A 195 13.70 -10.10 -10.61
N PRO A 196 14.76 -9.70 -11.34
CA PRO A 196 14.83 -9.92 -12.77
C PRO A 196 14.56 -11.39 -13.10
N SER A 197 13.68 -11.64 -14.07
CA SER A 197 13.47 -12.97 -14.60
C SER A 197 14.43 -13.22 -15.76
N THR A 198 15.11 -14.36 -15.75
CA THR A 198 15.92 -14.84 -16.88
C THR A 198 15.22 -15.99 -17.62
N GLU A 199 13.98 -16.33 -17.26
CA GLU A 199 13.23 -17.43 -17.87
C GLU A 199 12.67 -17.00 -19.24
N GLU A 200 12.84 -17.85 -20.27
CA GLU A 200 12.20 -17.63 -21.57
C GLU A 200 10.68 -17.62 -21.41
N GLY A 201 10.03 -16.58 -21.92
CA GLY A 201 8.58 -16.39 -21.76
C GLY A 201 8.15 -15.73 -20.45
N ALA A 202 9.09 -15.20 -19.65
CA ALA A 202 8.77 -14.38 -18.49
C ALA A 202 7.75 -13.28 -18.84
N THR A 203 6.72 -13.15 -18.01
CA THR A 203 5.63 -12.20 -18.25
C THR A 203 6.15 -10.76 -18.21
N ASP A 204 5.62 -9.90 -19.07
CA ASP A 204 5.85 -8.44 -19.00
C ASP A 204 5.30 -7.82 -17.70
N HIS A 205 4.53 -8.58 -16.92
CA HIS A 205 3.89 -8.16 -15.68
C HIS A 205 4.53 -8.88 -14.50
N LEU A 206 5.20 -8.11 -13.63
CA LEU A 206 5.74 -8.57 -12.36
C LEU A 206 4.65 -8.65 -11.28
N LEU A 207 3.61 -7.83 -11.40
CA LEU A 207 2.37 -7.88 -10.65
C LEU A 207 1.23 -7.44 -11.57
N GLN A 208 0.16 -8.21 -11.63
CA GLN A 208 -0.97 -7.94 -12.52
C GLN A 208 -1.80 -6.73 -12.05
N GLY A 209 -2.70 -6.27 -12.92
CA GLY A 209 -3.63 -5.19 -12.58
C GLY A 209 -4.52 -5.59 -11.41
N HIS A 210 -4.48 -4.84 -10.32
CA HIS A 210 -5.29 -5.09 -9.13
C HIS A 210 -5.64 -3.78 -8.43
N THR A 211 -6.58 -3.85 -7.49
CA THR A 211 -6.81 -2.82 -6.48
C THR A 211 -6.31 -3.29 -5.11
N ASP A 212 -5.89 -2.35 -4.27
CA ASP A 212 -5.48 -2.65 -2.90
C ASP A 212 -6.68 -2.88 -2.00
N PHE A 213 -6.57 -3.85 -1.08
CA PHE A 213 -7.72 -4.29 -0.28
C PHE A 213 -8.06 -3.30 0.84
N GLY A 214 -7.04 -2.59 1.33
CA GLY A 214 -7.10 -1.71 2.49
C GLY A 214 -7.75 -0.36 2.22
N THR A 215 -7.49 0.61 3.10
CA THR A 215 -8.02 1.97 2.95
C THR A 215 -7.04 2.88 2.22
N VAL A 216 -5.80 2.96 2.71
CA VAL A 216 -4.76 3.82 2.13
C VAL A 216 -3.45 3.07 2.06
N THR A 217 -2.83 3.09 0.90
CA THR A 217 -1.48 2.55 0.67
C THR A 217 -0.49 3.69 0.64
N VAL A 218 0.60 3.55 1.41
CA VAL A 218 1.72 4.48 1.46
C VAL A 218 2.94 3.79 0.88
N LEU A 219 3.23 4.02 -0.40
CA LEU A 219 4.41 3.50 -1.08
C LEU A 219 5.54 4.53 -1.03
N TRP A 220 6.69 4.13 -0.48
CA TRP A 220 7.88 4.97 -0.48
C TRP A 220 8.54 4.93 -1.87
N SER A 221 8.72 6.10 -2.48
CA SER A 221 9.19 6.20 -3.87
C SER A 221 10.61 5.65 -4.03
N GLN A 222 10.84 4.96 -5.14
CA GLN A 222 12.14 4.38 -5.50
C GLN A 222 12.36 4.46 -7.03
N PRO A 223 13.61 4.44 -7.53
CA PRO A 223 13.92 4.85 -8.90
C PRO A 223 13.57 3.87 -10.03
N VAL A 224 13.34 2.58 -9.73
CA VAL A 224 13.01 1.59 -10.77
C VAL A 224 11.60 1.84 -11.31
N ALA A 225 11.52 2.25 -12.57
CA ALA A 225 10.27 2.46 -13.28
C ALA A 225 9.61 1.11 -13.56
N GLY A 226 8.41 0.92 -13.02
CA GLY A 226 7.68 -0.35 -13.13
C GLY A 226 6.22 -0.25 -12.69
N LEU A 227 5.89 0.68 -11.80
CA LEU A 227 4.51 0.92 -11.37
C LEU A 227 3.74 1.70 -12.45
N GLN A 228 2.58 1.18 -12.82
CA GLN A 228 1.63 1.84 -13.71
C GLN A 228 0.23 1.84 -13.08
N ILE A 229 -0.53 2.90 -13.34
CA ILE A 229 -1.96 2.97 -13.00
C ILE A 229 -2.79 2.96 -14.28
N GLN A 230 -4.02 2.46 -14.20
CA GLN A 230 -5.00 2.57 -15.25
C GLN A 230 -5.84 3.83 -15.04
N THR A 231 -5.86 4.74 -16.01
CA THR A 231 -6.68 5.94 -15.96
C THR A 231 -8.16 5.60 -16.13
N ARG A 232 -9.04 6.57 -15.89
CA ARG A 232 -10.49 6.42 -16.10
C ARG A 232 -10.85 6.10 -17.56
N GLU A 233 -10.00 6.51 -18.50
CA GLU A 233 -10.10 6.23 -19.94
C GLU A 233 -9.60 4.82 -20.31
N GLY A 234 -9.06 4.06 -19.33
CA GLY A 234 -8.54 2.71 -19.53
C GLY A 234 -7.07 2.64 -19.98
N GLU A 235 -6.38 3.79 -20.04
CA GLU A 235 -4.99 3.88 -20.47
C GLU A 235 -4.02 3.56 -19.33
N TRP A 236 -2.91 2.89 -19.63
CA TRP A 236 -1.85 2.66 -18.65
C TRP A 236 -0.85 3.82 -18.66
N ARG A 237 -0.61 4.42 -17.49
CA ARG A 237 0.34 5.52 -17.30
C ARG A 237 1.35 5.20 -16.22
N TRP A 238 2.58 5.66 -16.40
CA TRP A 238 3.68 5.40 -15.46
C TRP A 238 3.63 6.33 -14.26
N ILE A 239 4.06 5.83 -13.11
CA ILE A 239 4.31 6.67 -11.92
C ILE A 239 5.78 7.11 -11.95
N CYS A 240 6.00 8.42 -11.92
CA CYS A 240 7.34 9.00 -11.92
C CYS A 240 7.99 8.87 -10.53
N HIS A 241 9.27 8.57 -10.49
CA HIS A 241 10.02 8.62 -9.25
C HIS A 241 10.26 10.08 -8.82
N MET A 242 10.09 10.35 -7.53
CA MET A 242 10.42 11.62 -6.90
C MET A 242 11.14 11.33 -5.59
N ASP A 243 12.32 11.93 -5.42
CA ASP A 243 13.17 11.71 -4.26
C ASP A 243 12.42 12.01 -2.96
N ASN A 244 12.51 11.07 -2.02
CA ASN A 244 11.85 11.12 -0.72
C ASN A 244 10.33 11.37 -0.77
N ALA A 245 9.65 11.17 -1.90
CA ALA A 245 8.20 11.31 -1.97
C ALA A 245 7.49 10.02 -1.57
N LEU A 246 6.24 10.15 -1.14
CA LEU A 246 5.34 9.02 -0.96
C LEU A 246 4.35 9.00 -2.12
N VAL A 247 4.18 7.84 -2.73
CA VAL A 247 3.07 7.56 -3.64
C VAL A 247 1.92 7.02 -2.80
N ILE A 248 0.79 7.73 -2.81
CA ILE A 248 -0.39 7.36 -2.03
C ILE A 248 -1.48 6.92 -2.99
N ASN A 249 -2.17 5.85 -2.65
CA ASN A 249 -3.45 5.51 -3.26
C ASN A 249 -4.49 5.09 -2.24
N VAL A 250 -5.74 5.24 -2.63
CA VAL A 250 -6.88 4.67 -1.91
C VAL A 250 -7.17 3.26 -2.41
N GLY A 251 -7.52 2.38 -1.49
CA GLY A 251 -7.94 1.01 -1.76
C GLY A 251 -9.45 0.82 -1.64
N ASP A 252 -9.86 -0.43 -1.79
CA ASP A 252 -11.25 -0.89 -1.74
C ASP A 252 -11.97 -0.36 -0.48
N GLY A 253 -11.29 -0.30 0.66
CA GLY A 253 -11.84 0.19 1.93
C GLY A 253 -12.36 1.63 1.86
N ILE A 254 -11.61 2.56 1.26
CA ILE A 254 -12.07 3.95 1.07
C ILE A 254 -13.16 4.01 -0.01
N GLU A 255 -13.06 3.17 -1.06
CA GLU A 255 -14.11 3.09 -2.06
C GLU A 255 -15.46 2.70 -1.43
N PHE A 256 -15.48 1.70 -0.55
CA PHE A 256 -16.69 1.34 0.18
C PHE A 256 -17.17 2.44 1.11
N LEU A 257 -16.27 3.04 1.90
CA LEU A 257 -16.61 4.11 2.86
C LEU A 257 -17.12 5.39 2.17
N THR A 258 -16.84 5.57 0.88
CA THR A 258 -17.30 6.71 0.09
C THR A 258 -18.32 6.35 -0.98
N GLY A 259 -18.77 5.09 -1.02
CA GLY A 259 -19.74 4.61 -2.01
C GLY A 259 -19.30 4.77 -3.47
N GLY A 260 -17.99 4.70 -3.74
CA GLY A 260 -17.44 4.86 -5.09
C GLY A 260 -17.09 6.30 -5.48
N TYR A 261 -17.26 7.28 -4.58
CA TYR A 261 -16.86 8.66 -4.85
C TYR A 261 -15.35 8.80 -5.06
N TYR A 262 -14.56 8.12 -4.22
CA TYR A 262 -13.15 7.85 -4.48
C TYR A 262 -13.01 6.39 -4.88
N LYS A 263 -12.53 6.14 -6.10
CA LYS A 263 -12.39 4.79 -6.64
C LYS A 263 -11.00 4.23 -6.36
N ALA A 264 -10.94 2.98 -5.92
CA ALA A 264 -9.72 2.21 -5.85
C ALA A 264 -9.20 2.03 -7.29
N THR A 265 -8.02 2.56 -7.53
CA THR A 265 -7.48 2.62 -8.89
C THR A 265 -6.70 1.36 -9.21
N ILE A 266 -7.04 0.74 -10.34
CA ILE A 266 -6.35 -0.44 -10.85
C ILE A 266 -4.92 -0.05 -11.18
N HIS A 267 -3.98 -0.80 -10.63
CA HIS A 267 -2.56 -0.57 -10.84
C HIS A 267 -1.81 -1.89 -10.96
N ARG A 268 -0.63 -1.85 -11.61
CA ARG A 268 0.18 -3.03 -11.89
C ARG A 268 1.66 -2.70 -11.77
N VAL A 269 2.48 -3.74 -11.66
CA VAL A 269 3.94 -3.60 -11.79
C VAL A 269 4.38 -4.37 -13.02
N VAL A 270 4.93 -3.67 -14.00
CA VAL A 270 5.50 -4.26 -15.22
C VAL A 270 6.99 -4.48 -15.08
N GLN A 271 7.56 -5.28 -15.98
CA GLN A 271 9.01 -5.37 -16.12
C GLN A 271 9.60 -3.97 -16.27
N PRO A 272 10.74 -3.69 -15.61
CA PRO A 272 11.41 -2.41 -15.80
C PRO A 272 11.78 -2.17 -17.25
N VAL A 273 11.89 -0.89 -17.57
CA VAL A 273 12.47 -0.39 -18.81
C VAL A 273 13.89 -0.93 -19.02
N GLU A 274 14.33 -0.99 -20.27
CA GLU A 274 15.55 -1.69 -20.70
C GLU A 274 16.80 -1.32 -19.88
N ASP A 275 16.99 -0.04 -19.56
CA ASP A 275 18.15 0.45 -18.81
C ASP A 275 18.14 0.10 -17.32
N GLN A 276 17.03 -0.48 -16.83
CA GLN A 276 16.84 -0.90 -15.45
C GLN A 276 16.56 -2.41 -15.27
N ARG A 277 16.42 -3.20 -16.34
CA ARG A 277 16.00 -4.62 -16.27
C ARG A 277 16.90 -5.52 -15.43
N GLN A 278 18.18 -5.18 -15.30
CA GLN A 278 19.18 -5.91 -14.52
C GLN A 278 19.07 -5.66 -13.01
N TYR A 279 18.36 -4.62 -12.57
CA TYR A 279 18.25 -4.28 -11.16
C TYR A 279 17.05 -4.97 -10.52
N THR A 280 17.17 -5.28 -9.23
CA THR A 280 16.02 -5.63 -8.41
C THR A 280 15.22 -4.37 -8.06
N ARG A 281 13.90 -4.50 -7.96
CA ARG A 281 13.03 -3.43 -7.45
C ARG A 281 12.62 -3.77 -6.02
N LEU A 282 13.20 -3.08 -5.05
CA LEU A 282 12.80 -3.13 -3.66
C LEU A 282 11.70 -2.10 -3.40
N GLY A 283 10.57 -2.52 -2.85
CA GLY A 283 9.48 -1.65 -2.41
C GLY A 283 9.36 -1.67 -0.88
N VAL A 284 9.14 -0.50 -0.30
CA VAL A 284 8.77 -0.31 1.09
C VAL A 284 7.37 0.31 1.10
N ILE A 285 6.39 -0.41 1.63
CA ILE A 285 4.99 0.00 1.62
C ILE A 285 4.43 -0.08 3.02
N TYR A 286 3.64 0.89 3.42
CA TYR A 286 2.79 0.79 4.60
C TYR A 286 1.32 0.73 4.16
N PHE A 287 0.65 -0.37 4.47
CA PHE A 287 -0.76 -0.59 4.15
C PHE A 287 -1.62 -0.19 5.35
N GLY A 288 -2.29 0.95 5.26
CA GLY A 288 -3.33 1.36 6.19
C GLY A 288 -4.61 0.59 5.93
N ARG A 289 -5.17 0.01 6.99
CA ARG A 289 -6.51 -0.60 7.00
C ARG A 289 -7.30 0.00 8.15
N ALA A 290 -8.61 0.12 7.94
CA ALA A 290 -9.52 0.43 9.04
C ALA A 290 -9.47 -0.69 10.09
N ASP A 291 -10.00 -0.40 11.28
CA ASP A 291 -10.13 -1.38 12.36
C ASP A 291 -10.99 -2.56 11.88
N ASP A 292 -10.68 -3.76 12.35
CA ASP A 292 -11.22 -5.03 11.84
C ASP A 292 -12.76 -5.08 11.86
N ASP A 293 -13.39 -4.41 12.84
CA ASP A 293 -14.83 -4.35 13.04
C ASP A 293 -15.54 -3.21 12.29
N VAL A 294 -14.79 -2.33 11.62
CA VAL A 294 -15.37 -1.25 10.81
C VAL A 294 -16.17 -1.85 9.67
N LYS A 295 -17.45 -1.50 9.62
CA LYS A 295 -18.34 -1.84 8.51
C LYS A 295 -18.01 -0.99 7.29
N LEU A 296 -17.74 -1.64 6.17
CA LEU A 296 -17.42 -1.01 4.90
C LEU A 296 -18.70 -0.57 4.19
N MET A 297 -19.16 0.62 4.54
CA MET A 297 -20.38 1.22 4.00
C MET A 297 -20.23 2.73 3.84
N PRO A 298 -20.96 3.35 2.89
CA PRO A 298 -20.85 4.78 2.65
C PRO A 298 -21.14 5.61 3.91
N MET A 299 -20.28 6.58 4.20
CA MET A 299 -20.44 7.57 5.29
C MET A 299 -21.58 8.54 4.96
N ALA A 300 -22.81 8.07 5.13
CA ALA A 300 -24.04 8.77 4.74
C ALA A 300 -24.22 10.15 5.40
N GLU A 301 -23.50 10.43 6.48
CA GLU A 301 -23.44 11.72 7.14
C GLU A 301 -22.64 12.79 6.37
N SER A 302 -21.87 12.41 5.34
CA SER A 302 -21.10 13.33 4.51
C SER A 302 -22.02 14.20 3.64
N PRO A 303 -21.96 15.54 3.76
CA PRO A 303 -22.69 16.44 2.87
C PRO A 303 -22.27 16.30 1.40
N VAL A 304 -21.00 16.00 1.13
CA VAL A 304 -20.50 15.76 -0.23
C VAL A 304 -21.16 14.52 -0.82
N LEU A 305 -21.15 13.40 -0.09
CA LEU A 305 -21.75 12.16 -0.59
C LEU A 305 -23.27 12.29 -0.78
N GLN A 306 -23.95 13.04 0.09
CA GLN A 306 -25.38 13.36 -0.08
C GLN A 306 -25.65 14.18 -1.34
N ARG A 307 -24.81 15.19 -1.64
CA ARG A 307 -24.96 16.00 -2.86
C ARG A 307 -24.69 15.20 -4.15
N GLU A 308 -23.79 14.24 -4.10
CA GLU A 308 -23.50 13.33 -5.20
C GLU A 308 -24.55 12.22 -5.35
N GLY A 309 -25.56 12.16 -4.46
CA GLY A 309 -26.62 11.15 -4.49
C GLY A 309 -26.12 9.74 -4.21
N ILE A 310 -25.05 9.60 -3.42
CA ILE A 310 -24.48 8.30 -3.06
C ILE A 310 -25.45 7.58 -2.12
N GLU A 311 -26.01 6.48 -2.61
CA GLU A 311 -26.91 5.62 -1.85
C GLU A 311 -26.16 4.47 -1.15
N ARG A 312 -26.76 3.93 -0.10
CA ARG A 312 -26.23 2.74 0.57
C ARG A 312 -26.35 1.53 -0.37
N ARG A 313 -25.22 0.85 -0.57
CA ARG A 313 -25.18 -0.39 -1.35
C ARG A 313 -25.72 -1.61 -0.59
N TRP A 314 -25.80 -1.54 0.74
CA TRP A 314 -26.25 -2.62 1.62
C TRP A 314 -27.01 -2.11 2.84
N ASP A 315 -27.84 -2.99 3.39
CA ASP A 315 -28.33 -2.85 4.77
C ASP A 315 -27.19 -3.10 5.78
N ASP A 316 -27.30 -2.50 6.97
CA ASP A 316 -26.28 -2.56 8.03
C ASP A 316 -25.87 -3.98 8.44
N ASN A 317 -26.76 -4.96 8.29
CA ASN A 317 -26.54 -6.37 8.64
C ASN A 317 -25.83 -7.16 7.52
N GLN A 318 -25.71 -6.60 6.32
CA GLN A 318 -25.10 -7.24 5.16
C GLN A 318 -23.71 -6.68 4.86
N ALA A 319 -23.42 -5.43 5.23
CA ALA A 319 -22.14 -4.79 4.97
C ALA A 319 -20.96 -5.61 5.54
N PRO A 320 -19.91 -5.90 4.73
CA PRO A 320 -18.74 -6.61 5.21
C PRO A 320 -17.97 -5.74 6.21
N THR A 321 -17.31 -6.38 7.19
CA THR A 321 -16.30 -5.68 8.01
C THR A 321 -14.97 -5.62 7.25
N MET A 322 -14.08 -4.72 7.67
CA MET A 322 -12.72 -4.61 7.11
C MET A 322 -11.96 -5.94 7.21
N GLU A 323 -12.06 -6.64 8.35
CA GLU A 323 -11.44 -7.95 8.54
C GLU A 323 -11.96 -8.97 7.53
N ARG A 324 -13.29 -9.06 7.39
CA ARG A 324 -13.92 -10.06 6.51
C ARG A 324 -13.57 -9.79 5.06
N TRP A 325 -13.60 -8.53 4.64
CA TRP A 325 -13.19 -8.12 3.30
C TRP A 325 -11.72 -8.48 3.03
N GLY A 326 -10.82 -8.09 3.94
CA GLY A 326 -9.39 -8.34 3.81
C GLY A 326 -9.05 -9.82 3.69
N LYS A 327 -9.60 -10.66 4.59
CA LYS A 327 -9.34 -12.11 4.58
C LYS A 327 -9.82 -12.78 3.31
N GLU A 328 -11.04 -12.48 2.89
CA GLU A 328 -11.61 -13.12 1.72
C GLU A 328 -10.93 -12.64 0.42
N ARG A 329 -10.55 -11.36 0.34
CA ARG A 329 -9.71 -10.86 -0.76
C ARG A 329 -8.36 -11.55 -0.78
N ALA A 330 -7.67 -11.71 0.35
CA ALA A 330 -6.39 -12.40 0.41
C ALA A 330 -6.50 -13.90 0.02
N ILE A 331 -7.59 -14.58 0.40
CA ILE A 331 -7.85 -15.97 0.01
C ILE A 331 -8.14 -16.10 -1.49
N ALA A 332 -8.81 -15.11 -2.07
CA ALA A 332 -9.22 -15.11 -3.46
C ALA A 332 -8.11 -14.60 -4.40
N TYR A 333 -7.22 -13.74 -3.89
CA TYR A 333 -6.11 -13.15 -4.63
C TYR A 333 -5.21 -14.22 -5.27
N GLY A 334 -4.83 -14.01 -6.53
CA GLY A 334 -4.00 -14.91 -7.30
C GLY A 334 -4.71 -16.18 -7.81
N LYS A 335 -6.00 -16.39 -7.50
CA LYS A 335 -6.79 -17.48 -8.09
C LYS A 335 -7.36 -17.05 -9.44
N GLN A 336 -6.93 -17.73 -10.52
CA GLN A 336 -7.41 -17.45 -11.86
C GLN A 336 -8.94 -17.57 -11.98
N GLY A 337 -9.58 -16.56 -12.57
CA GLY A 337 -11.02 -16.55 -12.85
C GLY A 337 -11.91 -16.19 -11.66
N VAL A 338 -11.34 -15.80 -10.53
CA VAL A 338 -12.11 -15.30 -9.38
C VAL A 338 -11.98 -13.77 -9.37
N ASN A 339 -13.06 -13.09 -9.72
CA ASN A 339 -13.14 -11.62 -9.74
C ASN A 339 -14.25 -11.10 -8.82
N GLU A 340 -14.83 -11.98 -8.00
CA GLU A 340 -15.87 -11.65 -7.05
C GLU A 340 -15.65 -12.45 -5.76
N VAL A 341 -15.90 -11.81 -4.62
CA VAL A 341 -15.97 -12.46 -3.32
C VAL A 341 -17.43 -12.46 -2.85
N ASN A 342 -17.93 -13.60 -2.38
CA ASN A 342 -19.22 -13.65 -1.70
C ASN A 342 -19.06 -13.37 -0.21
N ILE A 343 -19.61 -12.26 0.26
CA ILE A 343 -19.62 -11.91 1.69
C ILE A 343 -21.07 -11.70 2.13
N ASN A 344 -21.49 -12.46 3.15
CA ASN A 344 -22.85 -12.41 3.70
C ASN A 344 -23.96 -12.62 2.65
N GLY A 345 -23.70 -13.43 1.61
CA GLY A 345 -24.64 -13.70 0.53
C GLY A 345 -24.62 -12.67 -0.60
N VAL A 346 -23.72 -11.68 -0.55
CA VAL A 346 -23.58 -10.64 -1.59
C VAL A 346 -22.28 -10.83 -2.35
N SER A 347 -22.37 -10.90 -3.68
CA SER A 347 -21.20 -10.92 -4.55
C SER A 347 -20.62 -9.52 -4.68
N VAL A 348 -19.35 -9.36 -4.32
CA VAL A 348 -18.62 -8.10 -4.41
C VAL A 348 -17.48 -8.29 -5.39
N GLY A 349 -17.63 -7.66 -6.57
CA GLY A 349 -16.60 -7.65 -7.59
C GLY A 349 -15.34 -6.92 -7.13
N TYR A 350 -14.20 -7.39 -7.59
CA TYR A 350 -12.89 -6.79 -7.41
C TYR A 350 -12.04 -6.99 -8.67
N HIS A 351 -10.90 -6.30 -8.75
CA HIS A 351 -9.95 -6.48 -9.85
C HIS A 351 -8.67 -7.21 -9.39
N ASP A 352 -8.25 -8.23 -10.14
CA ASP A 352 -7.01 -9.03 -9.97
C ASP A 352 -6.59 -9.75 -11.28
#